data_AF-A0A968ZCN8-F1
#
_entry.id   AF-A0A968ZCN8-F1
#
_cell.length_a   1.000
_cell.length_b   1.000
_cell.length_c   1.000
_cell.angle_alpha   90.00
_cell.angle_beta   90.00
_cell.angle_gamma   90.00
#
_symmetry.space_group_name_H-M   'P 1'
#
loop_
_entity.id
_entity.type
_entity.pdbx_description
1 polymer ?
#
loop_
_entity_poly.entity_id
_entity_poly.type
_entity_poly.pdbx_seq_one_letter_code
_entity_poly.pdbx_strand_id
1 'polypeptide(L)'
;MSEAGHDVHTLARRHATLQGSLQDVAWLSAAVGELAPEVIFHLAASTQGRDGSAGLEGALDSNVAGSLNLMRAALTAGCRLLVHAS
;
A
#
# COMPACT_ATOMS: atom_id res chain seq x y z
N MET A 1 -24.18 -18.86 -5.43
CA MET A 1 -22.96 -18.49 -4.67
C MET A 1 -23.19 -17.09 -4.12
N SER A 2 -23.39 -16.96 -2.80
CA SER A 2 -23.63 -15.68 -2.16
C SER A 2 -22.27 -15.00 -1.93
N GLU A 3 -22.01 -13.86 -2.56
CA GLU A 3 -20.93 -12.98 -2.12
C GLU A 3 -21.25 -12.53 -0.69
N ALA A 4 -20.34 -12.79 0.25
CA ALA A 4 -20.42 -12.21 1.58
C ALA A 4 -20.07 -10.72 1.45
N GLY A 5 -21.08 -9.89 1.23
CA GLY A 5 -20.96 -8.43 1.20
C GLY A 5 -20.60 -7.89 2.58
N HIS A 6 -19.31 -7.93 2.92
CA HIS A 6 -18.79 -7.20 4.07
C HIS A 6 -18.72 -5.72 3.70
N ASP A 7 -19.59 -4.92 4.31
CA ASP A 7 -19.55 -3.45 4.19
C ASP A 7 -18.16 -2.92 4.59
N VAL A 8 -17.46 -2.34 3.63
CA VAL A 8 -16.10 -1.79 3.78
C VAL A 8 -16.06 -0.71 4.86
N HIS A 9 -17.14 0.05 5.05
CA HIS A 9 -17.23 1.04 6.13
C HIS A 9 -17.27 0.39 7.51
N THR A 10 -17.84 -0.81 7.62
CA THR A 10 -17.83 -1.59 8.85
C THR A 10 -16.46 -2.21 9.13
N LEU A 11 -15.71 -2.60 8.09
CA LEU A 11 -14.32 -3.08 8.21
C LEU A 11 -13.37 -1.97 8.68
N ALA A 12 -13.49 -0.76 8.13
CA ALA A 12 -12.67 0.39 8.51
C ALA A 12 -12.89 0.83 9.96
N ARG A 13 -14.12 0.73 10.49
CA ARG A 13 -14.42 1.04 11.90
C ARG A 13 -13.80 0.06 12.91
N ARG A 14 -13.41 -1.14 12.47
CA ARG A 14 -12.88 -2.20 13.34
C ARG A 14 -11.35 -2.27 13.35
N HIS A 15 -10.68 -1.50 12.50
CA HIS A 15 -9.22 -1.56 12.36
C HIS A 15 -8.63 -0.15 12.43
N ALA A 16 -7.40 -0.06 12.95
CA ALA A 16 -6.65 1.18 12.91
C ALA A 16 -6.47 1.63 11.45
N THR A 17 -6.83 2.87 11.16
CA THR A 17 -6.65 3.47 9.82
C THR A 17 -5.60 4.58 9.94
N LEU A 18 -4.55 4.47 9.14
CA LEU A 18 -3.53 5.49 9.00
C LEU A 18 -3.61 6.08 7.59
N GLN A 19 -3.53 7.40 7.48
CA GLN A 19 -3.56 8.11 6.20
C GLN A 19 -2.19 8.73 5.92
N GLY A 20 -1.63 8.43 4.74
CA GLY A 20 -0.33 8.92 4.31
C GLY A 20 0.01 8.50 2.89
N SER A 21 1.25 8.71 2.48
CA SER A 21 1.74 8.46 1.12
C SER A 21 2.85 7.40 1.12
N LEU A 22 2.83 6.50 0.13
CA LEU A 22 3.93 5.55 -0.09
C LEU A 22 5.23 6.23 -0.55
N GLN A 23 5.16 7.50 -0.96
CA GLN A 23 6.33 8.29 -1.34
C GLN A 23 7.00 8.96 -0.13
N ASP A 24 6.29 9.08 1.00
CA ASP A 24 6.87 9.57 2.25
C ASP A 24 7.48 8.39 3.02
N VAL A 25 8.78 8.16 2.78
CA VAL A 25 9.52 7.04 3.37
C VAL A 25 9.56 7.13 4.90
N ALA A 26 9.62 8.34 5.47
CA ALA A 26 9.70 8.51 6.92
C ALA A 26 8.37 8.15 7.57
N TRP A 27 7.26 8.68 7.03
CA TRP A 27 5.93 8.32 7.47
C TRP A 27 5.66 6.82 7.32
N LEU A 28 5.98 6.25 6.16
CA LEU A 28 5.74 4.84 5.87
C LEU A 28 6.54 3.91 6.79
N SER A 29 7.81 4.23 7.05
CA SER A 29 8.64 3.46 7.96
C SER A 29 8.10 3.51 9.39
N ALA A 30 7.64 4.67 9.85
CA ALA A 30 7.01 4.82 11.16
C ALA A 30 5.69 4.01 11.23
N ALA A 31 4.83 4.11 10.22
CA ALA A 31 3.56 3.41 10.18
C ALA A 31 3.73 1.88 10.18
N VAL A 32 4.64 1.35 9.36
CA VAL A 32 4.92 -0.10 9.31
C VAL A 32 5.62 -0.56 10.59
N GLY A 33 6.52 0.24 11.16
CA GLY A 33 7.17 -0.06 12.43
C GLY A 33 6.21 -0.09 13.62
N GLU A 34 5.28 0.86 13.69
CA GLU A 34 4.27 0.95 14.76
C GLU A 34 3.26 -0.20 14.68
N LEU A 35 2.74 -0.49 13.47
CA LEU A 35 1.77 -1.56 13.27
C LEU A 35 2.41 -2.96 13.37
N ALA A 36 3.72 -3.06 13.11
CA ALA A 36 4.50 -4.31 13.08
C ALA A 36 3.76 -5.47 12.38
N PRO A 37 3.30 -5.29 11.13
CA PRO A 37 2.46 -6.29 10.47
C PRO A 37 3.25 -7.56 10.13
N GLU A 38 2.70 -8.74 10.44
CA GLU A 38 3.25 -10.02 9.96
C GLU A 38 3.02 -10.21 8.45
N VAL A 39 1.93 -9.64 7.92
CA VAL A 39 1.52 -9.75 6.52
C VAL A 39 1.07 -8.38 5.99
N ILE A 40 1.54 -8.00 4.81
CA ILE A 40 1.11 -6.80 4.09
C ILE A 40 0.43 -7.19 2.77
N PHE A 41 -0.75 -6.63 2.54
CA PHE A 41 -1.43 -6.67 1.24
C PHE A 41 -1.28 -5.31 0.56
N HIS A 42 -0.42 -5.24 -0.45
CA HIS A 42 -0.17 -4.01 -1.21
C HIS A 42 -1.12 -3.92 -2.41
N LEU A 43 -2.17 -3.12 -2.24
CA LEU A 43 -3.23 -2.89 -3.23
C LEU A 43 -3.16 -1.50 -3.87
N ALA A 44 -2.22 -0.66 -3.46
CA ALA A 44 -2.15 0.72 -3.92
C ALA A 44 -1.52 0.82 -5.31
N ALA A 45 -2.25 1.40 -6.26
CA ALA A 45 -1.81 1.64 -7.62
C ALA A 45 -2.45 2.92 -8.19
N SER A 46 -1.68 3.68 -8.96
CA SER A 46 -2.15 4.76 -9.82
C SER A 46 -2.49 4.24 -11.20
N THR A 47 -3.62 4.67 -11.75
CA THR A 47 -4.10 4.33 -13.09
C THR A 47 -3.73 5.38 -14.15
N GLN A 48 -3.03 6.45 -13.76
CA GLN A 48 -2.70 7.61 -14.61
C GLN A 48 -1.80 7.28 -15.82
N GLY A 49 -1.17 6.10 -15.84
CA GLY A 49 -0.39 5.64 -17.00
C GLY A 49 -1.19 5.50 -18.29
N ARG A 50 -2.53 5.54 -18.20
CA ARG A 50 -3.44 5.51 -19.35
C ARG A 50 -3.56 6.87 -20.06
N ASP A 51 -3.08 7.94 -19.45
CA ASP A 51 -3.32 9.32 -19.90
C ASP A 51 -2.21 9.89 -20.80
N GLY A 52 -1.29 9.03 -21.28
CA GLY A 52 -0.18 9.41 -22.15
C GLY A 52 1.19 9.43 -21.44
N SER A 53 2.23 9.95 -22.11
CA SER A 53 3.61 9.85 -21.64
C SER A 53 3.87 10.50 -20.28
N ALA A 54 3.30 11.68 -20.03
CA ALA A 54 3.42 12.35 -18.73
C ALA A 54 2.70 11.57 -17.61
N GLY A 55 1.57 10.93 -17.94
CA GLY A 55 0.85 10.05 -17.00
C GLY A 55 1.61 8.74 -16.72
N LEU A 56 2.38 8.25 -17.69
CA LEU A 56 3.23 7.07 -17.53
C LEU A 56 4.37 7.32 -16.53
N GLU A 57 5.08 8.45 -16.64
CA GLU A 57 6.14 8.80 -15.68
C GLU A 57 5.57 8.92 -14.26
N GLY A 58 4.47 9.64 -14.09
CA GLY A 58 3.80 9.75 -12.79
C GLY A 58 3.32 8.40 -12.24
N ALA A 59 2.82 7.51 -13.10
CA ALA A 59 2.40 6.17 -12.69
C ALA A 59 3.58 5.27 -12.34
N LEU A 60 4.71 5.36 -13.05
CA LEU A 60 5.93 4.63 -12.70
C LEU A 60 6.50 5.11 -11.37
N ASP A 61 6.61 6.42 -11.16
CA ASP A 61 7.06 6.99 -9.90
C ASP A 61 6.16 6.57 -8.74
N SER A 62 4.84 6.68 -8.90
CA SER A 62 3.87 6.27 -7.88
C SER A 62 3.93 4.78 -7.58
N ASN A 63 3.84 3.94 -8.62
CA ASN A 63 3.61 2.51 -8.43
C ASN A 63 4.90 1.77 -8.13
N VAL A 64 5.98 2.05 -8.88
CA VAL A 64 7.25 1.35 -8.71
C VAL A 64 7.98 1.87 -7.47
N ALA A 65 8.20 3.19 -7.35
CA ALA A 65 8.91 3.74 -6.20
C ALA A 65 8.13 3.52 -4.90
N GLY A 66 6.82 3.72 -4.92
CA GLY A 66 5.95 3.46 -3.76
C GLY A 66 5.99 1.99 -3.32
N SER A 67 5.96 1.05 -4.27
CA SER A 67 6.09 -0.39 -3.95
C SER A 67 7.46 -0.72 -3.37
N LEU A 68 8.54 -0.14 -3.90
CA LEU A 68 9.89 -0.34 -3.39
C LEU A 68 10.05 0.21 -1.96
N ASN A 69 9.47 1.37 -1.67
CA ASN A 69 9.49 1.95 -0.33
C ASN A 69 8.77 1.04 0.67
N LEU A 70 7.60 0.51 0.30
CA LEU A 70 6.85 -0.43 1.12
C LEU A 70 7.62 -1.73 1.36
N MET A 71 8.24 -2.31 0.33
CA MET A 71 9.06 -3.52 0.48
C MET A 71 10.25 -3.30 1.42
N ARG A 72 10.89 -2.13 1.37
CA ARG A 72 11.99 -1.78 2.29
C ARG A 72 11.51 -1.62 3.73
N ALA A 73 10.39 -0.94 3.94
CA ALA A 73 9.80 -0.77 5.27
C ALA A 73 9.37 -2.13 5.85
N ALA A 74 8.71 -2.96 5.04
CA ALA A 74 8.28 -4.31 5.40
C ALA A 74 9.46 -5.20 5.81
N LEU A 75 10.53 -5.21 5.01
CA LEU A 75 11.74 -5.96 5.32
C LEU A 75 12.38 -5.50 6.64
N THR A 76 12.48 -4.19 6.85
CA THR A 76 13.06 -3.59 8.06
C THR A 76 12.26 -3.94 9.32
N ALA A 77 10.92 -3.99 9.20
CA ALA A 77 10.03 -4.36 10.30
C ALA A 77 9.92 -5.88 10.53
N GLY A 78 10.60 -6.71 9.73
CA GLY A 78 10.52 -8.17 9.86
C GLY A 78 9.20 -8.77 9.38
N CYS A 79 8.50 -8.09 8.45
CA CYS A 79 7.29 -8.60 7.83
C CYS A 79 7.57 -9.93 7.13
N ARG A 80 6.71 -10.92 7.32
CA ARG A 80 6.95 -12.31 6.88
C ARG A 80 6.42 -12.56 5.47
N LEU A 81 5.39 -11.82 5.06
CA LEU A 81 4.77 -11.95 3.76
C LEU A 81 4.28 -10.59 3.25
N LEU A 82 4.68 -10.25 2.03
CA LEU A 82 4.11 -9.14 1.28
C LEU A 82 3.44 -9.70 0.03
N VAL A 83 2.12 -9.52 -0.07
CA VAL A 83 1.32 -9.85 -1.24
C VAL A 83 1.16 -8.58 -2.07
N HIS A 84 1.74 -8.58 -3.27
CA HIS A 84 1.64 -7.46 -4.20
C HIS A 84 0.61 -7.77 -5.28
N ALA A 85 -0.37 -6.89 -5.46
CA ALA A 85 -1.27 -6.92 -6.60
C ALA A 85 -0.73 -5.96 -7.67
N SER A 86 -0.35 -6.52 -8.82
CA SER A 86 0.15 -5.81 -10.00
C SER A 86 -0.86 -5.82 -11.15
#